data_AF-A0A9D7ASF4-F1
#
_entry.id   AF-A0A9D7ASF4-F1
#
_cell.length_a   1.000
_cell.length_b   1.000
_cell.length_c   1.000
_cell.angle_alpha   90.00
_cell.angle_beta   90.00
_cell.angle_gamma   90.00
#
_symmetry.space_group_name_H-M   'P 1'
#
loop_
_entity.id
_entity.type
_entity.pdbx_description
1 polymer ?
#
loop_
_entity_poly.entity_id
_entity_poly.type
_entity_poly.pdbx_seq_one_letter_code
_entity_poly.pdbx_strand_id
1 'polypeptide(L)'
;MAALALFAGIAWYLAPLTPNVLALQFTFSPRAFANVVHVWSPEQLALFRWHLLPDCALLASYGAFGYLLVSRSALFTHQRPMLRATALWSLPLAAAFDAAENALHWWLSGAPRFGVELPFLASGMCATLKWLLLLGFATALVLALARAARPGEPGVRA
;
A
#
# COMPACT_ATOMS: atom_id res chain seq x y z
N MET A 1 11.38 -4.10 -10.41
CA MET A 1 12.53 -4.57 -9.60
C MET A 1 12.78 -3.70 -8.38
N ALA A 2 12.91 -2.37 -8.53
CA ALA A 2 13.11 -1.46 -7.37
C ALA A 2 12.05 -1.61 -6.25
N ALA A 3 10.76 -1.54 -6.57
CA ALA A 3 9.69 -1.67 -5.58
C ALA A 3 9.74 -3.00 -4.79
N LEU A 4 10.01 -4.13 -5.48
CA LEU A 4 10.14 -5.44 -4.83
C LEU A 4 11.36 -5.51 -3.91
N ALA A 5 12.51 -5.00 -4.35
CA ALA A 5 13.72 -4.97 -3.55
C ALA A 5 13.55 -4.08 -2.29
N LEU A 6 12.93 -2.91 -2.44
CA LEU A 6 12.61 -2.02 -1.33
C LEU A 6 11.62 -2.68 -0.35
N PHE A 7 10.54 -3.27 -0.86
CA PHE A 7 9.57 -3.99 -0.03
C PHE A 7 10.23 -5.13 0.76
N ALA A 8 11.03 -5.97 0.10
CA ALA A 8 11.74 -7.06 0.77
C ALA A 8 12.75 -6.56 1.81
N GLY A 9 13.50 -5.51 1.48
CA GLY A 9 14.47 -4.88 2.39
C GLY A 9 13.79 -4.28 3.63
N ILE A 10 12.68 -3.55 3.44
CA ILE A 10 11.87 -2.99 4.53
C ILE A 10 11.25 -4.10 5.38
N ALA A 11 10.67 -5.12 4.75
CA ALA A 11 10.07 -6.25 5.47
C ALA A 11 11.10 -6.98 6.34
N TRP A 12 12.32 -7.19 5.82
CA TRP A 12 13.41 -7.77 6.58
C TRP A 12 13.88 -6.85 7.71
N TYR A 13 14.06 -5.56 7.43
CA TYR A 13 14.44 -4.56 8.42
C TYR A 13 13.44 -4.47 9.59
N LEU A 14 12.15 -4.59 9.29
CA LEU A 14 11.04 -4.53 10.27
C LEU A 14 10.69 -5.90 10.88
N ALA A 15 11.32 -6.99 10.46
CA ALA A 15 11.04 -8.33 10.96
C ALA A 15 11.11 -8.49 12.49
N PRO A 16 11.98 -7.75 13.23
CA PRO A 16 12.02 -7.82 14.69
C PRO A 16 10.83 -7.19 15.42
N LEU A 17 9.90 -6.50 14.74
CA LEU A 17 8.76 -5.85 15.38
C LEU A 17 7.68 -6.86 15.78
N THR A 18 7.37 -6.91 17.08
CA THR A 18 6.29 -7.72 17.64
C THR A 18 5.46 -6.87 18.61
N PRO A 19 4.17 -6.61 18.35
CA PRO A 19 3.42 -6.91 17.12
C PRO A 19 4.02 -6.27 15.86
N ASN A 20 3.75 -6.84 14.68
CA ASN A 20 4.32 -6.33 13.43
C ASN A 20 3.64 -5.01 12.96
N VAL A 21 4.18 -4.40 11.91
CA VAL A 21 3.76 -3.07 11.43
C VAL A 21 2.31 -3.04 10.96
N LEU A 22 1.79 -4.17 10.47
CA LEU A 22 0.41 -4.27 9.99
C LEU A 22 -0.59 -4.14 11.14
N ALA A 23 -0.20 -4.52 12.36
CA ALA A 23 -1.05 -4.30 13.53
C ALA A 23 -1.34 -2.81 13.74
N LEU A 24 -0.37 -1.94 13.45
CA LEU A 24 -0.53 -0.48 13.56
C LEU A 24 -1.49 0.07 12.48
N GLN A 25 -1.42 -0.47 11.26
CA GLN A 25 -2.22 -0.03 10.10
C GLN A 25 -3.73 -0.20 10.29
N PHE A 26 -4.16 -1.11 11.18
CA PHE A 26 -5.58 -1.35 11.47
C PHE A 26 -5.98 -0.86 12.86
N THR A 27 -5.31 0.19 13.35
CA THR A 27 -5.73 0.90 14.57
C THR A 27 -6.53 2.15 14.21
N PHE A 28 -7.71 2.29 14.81
CA PHE A 28 -8.67 3.37 14.50
C PHE A 28 -8.95 4.26 15.72
N SER A 29 -8.28 4.01 16.84
CA SER A 29 -8.44 4.76 18.09
C SER A 29 -7.11 4.90 18.82
N PRO A 30 -6.95 5.93 19.68
CA PRO A 30 -5.76 6.11 20.50
C PRO A 30 -5.41 4.86 21.32
N ARG A 31 -6.43 4.21 21.90
CA ARG A 31 -6.24 3.00 22.70
C ARG A 31 -5.68 1.84 21.87
N ALA A 32 -6.23 1.60 20.68
CA ALA A 32 -5.74 0.52 19.82
C ALA A 32 -4.31 0.77 19.36
N PHE A 33 -3.99 2.01 18.98
CA PHE A 33 -2.64 2.42 18.59
C PHE A 33 -1.65 2.27 19.75
N ALA A 34 -2.03 2.74 20.94
CA ALA A 34 -1.24 2.63 22.16
C ALA A 34 -0.96 1.17 22.54
N ASN A 35 -1.92 0.26 22.39
CA ASN A 35 -1.73 -1.17 22.64
C ASN A 35 -0.70 -1.83 21.73
N VAL A 36 -0.41 -1.25 20.55
CA VAL A 36 0.64 -1.72 19.65
C VAL A 36 1.97 -1.07 20.03
N VAL A 37 2.00 0.27 20.09
CA VAL A 37 3.25 1.03 20.30
C VAL A 37 3.84 0.81 21.69
N HIS A 38 3.04 0.67 22.74
CA HIS A 38 3.56 0.44 24.10
C HIS A 38 4.14 -0.95 24.32
N VAL A 39 3.89 -1.90 23.42
CA VAL A 39 4.53 -3.22 23.46
C VAL A 39 5.95 -3.15 22.88
N TRP A 40 6.23 -2.18 22.00
CA TRP A 40 7.55 -2.00 21.42
C TRP A 40 8.54 -1.40 22.41
N SER A 41 9.76 -1.90 22.40
CA SER A 41 10.89 -1.25 23.07
C SER A 41 11.21 0.10 22.40
N PRO A 42 11.96 0.99 23.07
CA PRO A 42 12.43 2.24 22.46
C PRO A 42 13.20 2.02 21.15
N GLU A 43 13.99 0.96 21.06
CA GLU A 43 14.76 0.59 19.87
C GLU A 43 13.85 0.13 18.74
N GLN A 44 12.83 -0.68 19.06
CA GLN A 44 11.81 -1.10 18.08
C GLN A 44 11.00 0.10 17.56
N LEU A 45 10.63 1.04 18.44
CA LEU A 45 9.98 2.27 18.03
C LEU A 45 10.89 3.12 17.14
N ALA A 46 12.17 3.24 17.47
CA ALA A 46 13.14 3.96 16.64
C ALA A 46 13.30 3.30 15.26
N LEU A 47 13.37 1.97 15.22
CA LEU A 47 13.43 1.17 13.99
C LEU A 47 12.18 1.40 13.13
N PHE A 48 10.99 1.36 13.74
CA PHE A 48 9.75 1.74 13.07
C PHE A 48 9.80 3.19 12.57
N ARG A 49 10.32 4.16 13.32
CA ARG A 49 10.36 5.53 12.80
C ARG A 49 11.32 5.67 11.63
N TRP A 50 12.48 5.03 11.69
CA TRP A 50 13.49 5.09 10.62
C TRP A 50 13.03 4.46 9.32
N HIS A 51 12.19 3.42 9.35
CA HIS A 51 11.70 2.79 8.11
C HIS A 51 10.80 3.72 7.27
N LEU A 52 10.18 4.73 7.87
CA LEU A 52 9.24 5.62 7.15
C LEU A 52 9.93 6.42 6.02
N LEU A 53 11.25 6.66 6.12
CA LEU A 53 12.04 7.30 5.07
C LEU A 53 12.27 6.41 3.83
N PRO A 54 12.84 5.19 3.95
CA PRO A 54 12.94 4.29 2.81
C PRO A 54 11.55 3.87 2.29
N ASP A 55 10.52 3.89 3.13
CA ASP A 55 9.16 3.61 2.68
C ASP A 55 8.67 4.64 1.66
N CYS A 56 8.99 5.93 1.80
CA CYS A 56 8.72 6.95 0.77
C CYS A 56 9.27 6.56 -0.62
N ALA A 57 10.46 5.94 -0.68
CA ALA A 57 11.02 5.45 -1.93
C ALA A 57 10.25 4.24 -2.47
N LEU A 58 9.75 3.36 -1.60
CA LEU A 58 8.84 2.27 -1.97
C LEU A 58 7.54 2.83 -2.55
N LEU A 59 6.92 3.82 -1.91
CA LEU A 59 5.68 4.46 -2.35
C LEU A 59 5.80 5.04 -3.76
N ALA A 60 6.85 5.84 -3.97
CA ALA A 60 7.17 6.40 -5.29
C ALA A 60 7.37 5.30 -6.33
N SER A 61 8.09 4.23 -5.95
CA SER A 61 8.42 3.12 -6.86
C SER A 61 7.18 2.34 -7.30
N TYR A 62 6.30 1.93 -6.37
CA TYR A 62 5.13 1.14 -6.75
C TYR A 62 4.02 2.00 -7.38
N GLY A 63 3.87 3.25 -6.94
CA GLY A 63 2.93 4.20 -7.55
C GLY A 63 3.28 4.48 -9.01
N ALA A 64 4.56 4.80 -9.29
CA ALA A 64 5.05 4.99 -10.65
C ALA A 64 4.95 3.70 -11.48
N PHE A 65 5.31 2.55 -10.90
CA PHE A 65 5.21 1.25 -11.57
C PHE A 65 3.79 0.98 -12.07
N GLY A 66 2.78 1.11 -11.22
CA GLY A 66 1.39 0.86 -11.60
C GLY A 66 0.89 1.78 -12.70
N TYR A 67 1.18 3.08 -12.56
CA TYR A 67 0.81 4.07 -13.57
C TYR A 67 1.44 3.77 -14.92
N LEU A 68 2.75 3.50 -14.95
CA LEU A 68 3.48 3.18 -16.17
C LEU A 68 3.04 1.84 -16.77
N LEU A 69 2.76 0.83 -15.93
CA LEU A 69 2.27 -0.46 -16.39
C LEU A 69 0.95 -0.30 -17.16
N VAL A 70 -0.02 0.45 -16.62
CA VAL A 70 -1.33 0.62 -17.27
C VAL A 70 -1.29 1.60 -18.44
N SER A 71 -0.46 2.65 -18.37
CA SER A 71 -0.38 3.67 -19.43
C SER A 71 0.48 3.26 -20.63
N ARG A 72 1.52 2.44 -20.42
CA ARG A 72 2.52 2.11 -21.45
C ARG A 72 2.44 0.68 -21.96
N SER A 73 1.74 -0.23 -21.29
CA SER A 73 1.58 -1.61 -21.79
C SER A 73 0.31 -1.79 -22.61
N ALA A 74 0.34 -2.73 -23.55
CA ALA A 74 -0.84 -3.14 -24.31
C ALA A 74 -1.85 -3.97 -23.48
N LEU A 75 -1.47 -4.38 -22.26
CA LEU A 75 -2.23 -5.29 -21.41
C LEU A 75 -3.64 -4.77 -21.07
N PHE A 76 -3.79 -3.44 -21.00
CA PHE A 76 -5.05 -2.79 -20.67
C PHE A 76 -5.74 -2.09 -21.86
N THR A 77 -5.18 -2.18 -23.07
CA THR A 77 -5.68 -1.44 -24.25
C THR A 77 -7.07 -1.87 -24.68
N HIS A 78 -7.39 -3.17 -24.59
CA HIS A 78 -8.68 -3.74 -24.98
C HIS A 78 -9.68 -3.86 -23.81
N GLN A 79 -9.34 -3.31 -22.64
CA GLN A 79 -10.21 -3.33 -21.48
C GLN A 79 -11.22 -2.18 -21.54
N ARG A 80 -12.35 -2.31 -20.85
CA ARG A 80 -13.35 -1.24 -20.74
C ARG A 80 -12.71 0.06 -20.22
N PRO A 81 -13.05 1.25 -20.75
CA PRO A 81 -12.43 2.52 -20.36
C PRO A 81 -12.42 2.77 -18.86
N MET A 82 -13.53 2.46 -18.18
CA MET A 82 -13.64 2.61 -16.73
C MET A 82 -12.65 1.71 -15.98
N LEU A 83 -12.54 0.42 -16.35
CA LEU A 83 -11.60 -0.51 -15.72
C LEU A 83 -10.15 -0.07 -15.92
N ARG A 84 -9.83 0.43 -17.11
CA ARG A 84 -8.50 0.97 -17.41
C ARG A 84 -8.20 2.21 -16.57
N ALA A 85 -9.15 3.15 -16.46
CA ALA A 85 -8.99 4.35 -15.65
C ALA A 85 -8.82 4.01 -14.15
N THR A 86 -9.63 3.08 -13.63
CA THR A 86 -9.50 2.60 -12.25
C THR A 86 -8.14 1.96 -12.02
N ALA A 87 -7.70 1.04 -12.89
CA ALA A 87 -6.38 0.40 -12.76
C ALA A 87 -5.23 1.41 -12.83
N LEU A 88 -5.32 2.40 -13.73
CA LEU A 88 -4.29 3.43 -13.93
C LEU A 88 -4.01 4.23 -12.67
N TRP A 89 -5.07 4.59 -11.94
CA TRP A 89 -4.97 5.42 -10.74
C TRP A 89 -4.90 4.63 -9.43
N SER A 90 -5.13 3.31 -9.44
CA SER A 90 -5.17 2.51 -8.22
C SER A 90 -3.87 2.57 -7.42
N LEU A 91 -2.71 2.28 -8.04
CA LEU A 91 -1.43 2.30 -7.32
C LEU A 91 -0.94 3.73 -6.95
N PRO A 92 -1.08 4.75 -7.80
CA PRO A 92 -0.80 6.14 -7.38
C PRO A 92 -1.66 6.60 -6.20
N LEU A 93 -2.96 6.29 -6.20
CA LEU A 93 -3.83 6.65 -5.08
C LEU A 93 -3.50 5.83 -3.83
N ALA A 94 -3.17 4.54 -3.98
CA ALA A 94 -2.70 3.72 -2.86
C ALA A 94 -1.45 4.35 -2.21
N ALA A 95 -0.47 4.75 -3.02
CA ALA A 95 0.74 5.44 -2.56
C ALA A 95 0.45 6.77 -1.86
N ALA A 96 -0.55 7.53 -2.32
CA ALA A 96 -0.96 8.76 -1.67
C ALA A 96 -1.58 8.51 -0.28
N PHE A 97 -2.45 7.51 -0.16
CA PHE A 97 -3.01 7.11 1.14
C PHE A 97 -1.95 6.53 2.08
N ASP A 98 -1.00 5.76 1.54
CA ASP A 98 0.17 5.25 2.27
C ASP A 98 1.02 6.39 2.83
N ALA A 99 1.32 7.40 2.01
CA ALA A 99 2.08 8.56 2.45
C ALA A 99 1.36 9.36 3.54
N ALA A 100 0.03 9.51 3.43
CA ALA A 100 -0.78 10.17 4.44
C ALA A 100 -0.78 9.41 5.77
N GLU A 101 -0.95 8.08 5.73
CA GLU A 101 -0.83 7.21 6.89
C GLU A 101 0.57 7.33 7.52
N ASN A 102 1.64 7.21 6.73
CA ASN A 102 3.01 7.33 7.21
C ASN A 102 3.30 8.67 7.88
N ALA A 103 2.77 9.77 7.34
CA ALA A 103 2.89 11.08 7.95
C ALA A 103 2.16 11.16 9.30
N LEU A 104 0.95 10.58 9.38
CA LEU A 104 0.19 10.49 10.63
C LEU A 104 0.92 9.62 11.66
N HIS A 105 1.44 8.46 11.26
CA HIS A 105 2.21 7.58 12.13
C HIS A 105 3.52 8.23 12.59
N TRP A 106 4.20 8.98 11.73
CA TRP A 106 5.38 9.76 12.14
C TRP A 106 5.03 10.77 13.25
N TRP A 107 3.90 11.47 13.11
CA TRP A 107 3.46 12.48 14.07
C TRP A 107 2.95 11.87 15.38
N LEU A 108 2.18 10.77 15.29
CA LEU A 108 1.56 10.05 16.41
C LEU A 108 2.58 9.29 17.25
N SER A 109 3.63 8.74 16.63
CA SER A 109 4.68 7.99 17.34
C SER A 109 5.80 8.87 17.91
N GLY A 110 5.80 10.18 17.61
CA GLY A 110 6.87 11.09 18.05
C GLY A 110 6.79 11.50 19.52
N ALA A 111 5.58 11.53 20.07
CA ALA A 111 5.32 11.81 21.48
C ALA A 111 3.90 11.34 21.82
N PRO A 112 3.58 11.02 23.10
CA PRO A 112 2.22 10.72 23.51
C PRO A 112 1.26 11.86 23.12
N ARG A 113 0.16 11.50 22.45
CA ARG A 113 -0.89 12.43 22.03
C ARG A 113 -2.18 12.09 22.77
N PHE A 114 -2.72 13.07 23.50
CA PHE A 114 -3.95 12.91 24.28
C PHE A 114 -5.07 13.77 23.69
N GLY A 115 -6.30 13.27 23.74
CA GLY A 115 -7.50 14.02 23.33
C GLY A 115 -7.64 14.26 21.82
N VAL A 116 -6.92 13.54 20.97
CA VAL A 116 -6.94 13.70 19.50
C VAL A 116 -7.37 12.42 18.80
N GLU A 117 -8.67 12.15 18.71
CA GLU A 117 -9.21 10.93 18.09
C GLU A 117 -9.05 10.91 16.55
N LEU A 118 -9.26 12.07 15.91
CA LEU A 118 -9.35 12.18 14.45
C LEU A 118 -8.09 11.71 13.70
N PRO A 119 -6.86 12.03 14.13
CA PRO A 119 -5.65 11.54 13.45
C PRO A 119 -5.50 10.01 13.47
N PHE A 120 -5.90 9.33 14.55
CA PHE A 120 -5.85 7.87 14.62
C PHE A 120 -6.86 7.24 13.66
N LEU A 121 -8.09 7.75 13.67
CA LEU A 121 -9.13 7.30 12.73
C LEU A 121 -8.69 7.55 11.28
N ALA A 122 -8.18 8.75 10.97
CA ALA A 122 -7.70 9.09 9.64
C ALA A 122 -6.58 8.16 9.17
N SER A 123 -5.66 7.78 10.05
CA SER A 123 -4.57 6.86 9.72
C SER A 123 -5.10 5.47 9.34
N GLY A 124 -5.96 4.88 10.19
CA GLY A 124 -6.56 3.58 9.89
C GLY A 124 -7.43 3.60 8.62
N MET A 125 -8.14 4.70 8.35
CA MET A 125 -8.90 4.86 7.11
C MET A 125 -7.98 4.96 5.88
N CYS A 126 -6.87 5.69 5.96
CA CYS A 126 -5.87 5.76 4.89
C CYS A 126 -5.29 4.37 4.60
N ALA A 127 -4.88 3.64 5.64
CA ALA A 127 -4.38 2.28 5.48
C ALA A 127 -5.42 1.34 4.86
N THR A 128 -6.68 1.43 5.29
CA THR A 128 -7.78 0.63 4.71
C THR A 128 -7.98 0.93 3.23
N LEU A 129 -8.02 2.20 2.85
CA LEU A 129 -8.18 2.62 1.45
C LEU A 129 -6.99 2.18 0.59
N LYS A 130 -5.76 2.31 1.12
CA LYS A 130 -4.55 1.76 0.49
C LYS A 130 -4.73 0.28 0.19
N TRP A 131 -5.07 -0.54 1.17
CA TRP A 131 -5.20 -2.00 0.99
C TRP A 131 -6.28 -2.35 -0.04
N LEU A 132 -7.43 -1.67 -0.02
CA LEU A 132 -8.49 -1.88 -1.01
C LEU A 132 -8.02 -1.56 -2.43
N LEU A 133 -7.25 -0.47 -2.60
CA LEU A 133 -6.69 -0.09 -3.91
C LEU A 133 -5.61 -1.07 -4.39
N LEU A 134 -4.73 -1.55 -3.49
CA LEU A 134 -3.73 -2.57 -3.81
C LEU A 134 -4.38 -3.88 -4.27
N LEU A 135 -5.38 -4.36 -3.53
CA LEU A 135 -6.14 -5.57 -3.85
C LEU A 135 -6.93 -5.42 -5.14
N GLY A 136 -7.57 -4.25 -5.34
CA GLY A 136 -8.30 -3.93 -6.56
C GLY A 136 -7.38 -3.93 -7.79
N PHE A 137 -6.20 -3.32 -7.68
CA PHE A 137 -5.20 -3.34 -8.75
C PHE A 137 -4.70 -4.75 -9.04
N ALA A 138 -4.33 -5.52 -8.02
CA ALA A 138 -3.87 -6.90 -8.17
C ALA A 138 -4.92 -7.76 -8.90
N THR A 139 -6.18 -7.61 -8.51
CA THR A 139 -7.32 -8.29 -9.17
C THR A 139 -7.44 -7.87 -10.63
N ALA A 140 -7.40 -6.56 -10.93
CA ALA A 140 -7.47 -6.06 -12.29
C ALA A 140 -6.31 -6.56 -13.16
N LEU A 141 -5.09 -6.62 -12.60
CA LEU A 141 -3.90 -7.14 -13.26
C LEU A 141 -4.03 -8.62 -13.59
N VAL A 142 -4.44 -9.45 -12.62
CA VAL A 142 -4.67 -10.90 -12.83
C VAL A 142 -5.72 -11.13 -13.91
N LEU A 143 -6.84 -10.38 -13.88
CA LEU A 143 -7.88 -10.50 -14.90
C LEU A 143 -7.39 -10.07 -16.29
N ALA A 144 -6.56 -9.03 -16.39
CA ALA A 144 -5.99 -8.60 -17.65
C ALA A 144 -5.01 -9.63 -18.22
N LEU A 145 -4.15 -10.21 -17.36
CA LEU A 145 -3.23 -11.29 -17.73
C LEU A 145 -3.97 -12.55 -18.18
N ALA A 146 -5.01 -12.96 -17.44
CA ALA A 146 -5.82 -14.13 -17.78
C ALA A 146 -6.54 -13.97 -19.13
N ARG A 147 -6.94 -12.74 -19.49
CA ARG A 147 -7.52 -12.45 -20.82
C ARG A 147 -6.47 -12.45 -21.92
N ALA A 148 -5.30 -11.85 -21.67
CA ALA A 148 -4.20 -11.85 -22.63
C ALA A 148 -3.67 -13.27 -22.91
N ALA A 149 -3.69 -14.14 -21.90
CA ALA A 149 -3.31 -15.55 -22.01
C ALA A 149 -4.34 -16.45 -22.72
N ARG A 150 -5.47 -15.90 -23.21
CA ARG A 150 -6.43 -16.62 -24.07
C ARG A 150 -6.26 -16.20 -25.53
N PRO A 151 -5.18 -16.60 -26.24
CA PRO A 151 -5.10 -16.45 -27.68
C PRO A 151 -6.01 -17.50 -28.36
N GLY A 152 -7.16 -17.06 -28.89
CA GLY A 152 -7.96 -17.78 -29.88
C GLY A 152 -8.61 -19.11 -29.45
N GLU A 153 -9.94 -19.12 -29.32
CA GLU A 153 -10.68 -20.25 -29.91
C GLU A 153 -10.55 -20.13 -31.43
N PRO A 154 -10.11 -21.19 -32.14
CA PRO A 154 -10.10 -21.22 -33.61
C PRO A 154 -11.53 -21.12 -34.15
N GLY A 155 -11.73 -20.32 -35.19
CA GLY A 155 -13.04 -20.04 -35.76
C GLY A 155 -13.82 -21.25 -36.25
N VAL A 156 -15.13 -21.22 -36.02
CA VAL A 156 -16.10 -21.87 -36.91
C VAL A 156 -16.51 -20.85 -37.95
N ARG A 157 -15.83 -20.86 -39.10
CA ARG A 157 -16.45 -20.46 -40.36
C ARG A 157 -17.06 -21.73 -40.95
N ALA A 158 -18.38 -21.82 -40.87
CA ALA A 158 -19.18 -22.63 -41.78
C ALA A 158 -19.61 -21.75 -42.96
#